data_AF-A0A3Q3ENI1-F1
#
_entry.id   AF-A0A3Q3ENI1-F1
#
_cell.length_a   1.000
_cell.length_b   1.000
_cell.length_c   1.000
_cell.angle_alpha   90.00
_cell.angle_beta   90.00
_cell.angle_gamma   90.00
#
_symmetry.space_group_name_H-M   'P 1'
#
loop_
_entity.id
_entity.type
_entity.pdbx_description
1 polymer ?
#
loop_
_entity_poly.entity_id
_entity_poly.type
_entity_poly.pdbx_seq_one_letter_code
_entity_poly.pdbx_strand_id
1 'polypeptide(L)' 'YTQDPEKCTAIISCSAHYNRCFSLKSSGVTLKGCINSADCFDSISCCKKDLCNSGVPTGPSVLLLLLSSAVLTIFF' A
#
# COMPACT_ATOMS: atom_id res chain seq x y z
N TYR A 1 10.95 2.12 8.44
CA TYR A 1 10.42 1.13 9.41
C TYR A 1 9.71 1.90 10.51
N THR A 2 8.57 1.41 11.01
CA THR A 2 7.84 2.07 12.11
C THR A 2 6.89 1.07 12.77
N GLN A 3 6.69 1.21 14.09
CA GLN A 3 5.64 0.48 14.83
C GLN A 3 4.26 1.11 14.62
N ASP A 4 4.23 2.39 14.25
CA ASP A 4 3.02 3.11 13.88
C ASP A 4 2.84 3.04 12.35
N PRO A 5 1.87 2.24 11.85
CA PRO A 5 1.65 2.09 10.41
C PRO A 5 1.25 3.39 9.71
N GLU A 6 0.70 4.39 10.41
CA GLU A 6 0.32 5.69 9.86
C GLU A 6 1.54 6.56 9.54
N LYS A 7 2.69 6.26 10.16
CA LYS A 7 3.97 6.93 9.86
C LYS A 7 4.75 6.28 8.70
N CYS A 8 4.26 5.16 8.15
CA CYS A 8 4.89 4.46 7.03
C CYS A 8 4.40 5.00 5.68
N THR A 9 4.52 6.32 5.48
CA THR A 9 3.94 7.08 4.35
C THR A 9 4.98 7.62 3.37
N ALA A 10 6.27 7.46 3.66
CA ALA A 10 7.33 7.87 2.76
C ALA A 10 7.21 7.13 1.41
N ILE A 11 7.14 7.91 0.32
CA ILE A 11 7.09 7.41 -1.04
C ILE A 11 8.51 7.33 -1.58
N ILE A 12 8.87 6.18 -2.14
CA ILE A 12 10.15 5.94 -2.79
C ILE A 12 9.92 5.35 -4.19
N SER A 13 10.78 5.69 -5.13
CA SER A 13 10.84 5.00 -6.42
C SER A 13 11.62 3.70 -6.28
N CYS A 14 11.10 2.61 -6.83
CA CYS A 14 11.83 1.36 -6.89
C CYS A 14 12.99 1.45 -7.88
N SER A 15 14.14 0.87 -7.53
CA SER A 15 15.22 0.66 -8.51
C SER A 15 14.76 -0.30 -9.61
N ALA A 16 15.43 -0.25 -10.77
CA ALA A 16 15.11 -1.10 -11.92
C ALA A 16 15.16 -2.62 -11.64
N HIS A 17 15.81 -3.06 -10.56
CA HIS A 17 15.96 -4.47 -10.20
C HIS A 17 14.75 -5.03 -9.42
N TYR A 18 13.87 -4.16 -8.93
CA TYR A 18 12.67 -4.55 -8.18
C TYR A 18 11.43 -4.39 -9.05
N ASN A 19 10.59 -5.41 -9.07
CA ASN A 19 9.40 -5.48 -9.93
C ASN A 19 8.09 -5.68 -9.13
N ARG A 20 8.17 -5.62 -7.80
CA ARG A 20 7.04 -5.70 -6.88
C ARG A 20 7.21 -4.69 -5.74
N CYS A 21 6.10 -4.18 -5.25
CA CYS A 21 6.01 -3.59 -3.93
C CYS A 21 5.74 -4.71 -2.91
N PHE A 22 6.22 -4.57 -1.67
CA PHE A 22 5.92 -5.49 -0.58
C PHE A 22 5.43 -4.79 0.69
N SER A 23 4.71 -5.54 1.52
CA SER A 23 4.36 -5.19 2.89
C SER A 23 4.54 -6.42 3.80
N LEU A 24 5.30 -6.26 4.87
CA LEU A 24 5.52 -7.26 5.92
C LEU A 24 5.16 -6.66 7.28
N LYS A 25 4.35 -7.38 8.05
CA LYS A 25 4.07 -7.04 9.45
C LYS A 25 4.76 -8.06 10.33
N SER A 26 5.67 -7.60 11.19
CA SER A 26 6.38 -8.46 12.15
C SER A 26 6.49 -7.75 13.48
N SER A 27 6.06 -8.41 14.56
CA SER A 27 6.14 -7.88 15.94
C SER A 27 5.57 -6.46 16.10
N GLY A 28 4.45 -6.17 15.44
CA GLY A 28 3.82 -4.85 15.45
C GLY A 28 4.50 -3.79 14.56
N VAL A 29 5.68 -4.09 13.99
CA VAL A 29 6.37 -3.24 13.03
C VAL A 29 5.83 -3.48 11.63
N THR A 30 5.50 -2.41 10.92
CA THR A 30 5.19 -2.48 9.48
C THR A 30 6.43 -2.10 8.68
N LEU A 31 6.84 -3.00 7.79
CA LEU A 31 7.89 -2.78 6.79
C LEU A 31 7.26 -2.80 5.40
N LYS A 32 7.59 -1.80 4.59
CA LYS A 32 7.17 -1.67 3.21
C LYS A 32 8.37 -1.31 2.35
N GLY A 33 8.32 -1.67 1.08
CA GLY A 33 9.35 -1.29 0.13
C GLY A 33 9.17 -1.98 -1.20
N CYS A 34 10.28 -2.13 -1.92
CA CYS A 34 10.37 -2.80 -3.20
C CYS A 34 11.08 -4.15 -3.03
N ILE A 35 10.65 -5.16 -3.78
CA ILE A 35 11.24 -6.51 -3.75
C ILE A 35 11.26 -7.10 -5.16
N ASN A 36 12.12 -8.09 -5.39
CA ASN A 36 12.05 -8.90 -6.59
C ASN A 36 10.95 -9.95 -6.43
N SER A 37 10.28 -10.31 -7.52
CA SER A 37 9.28 -11.36 -7.52
C SER A 37 9.80 -12.72 -7.03
N ALA A 38 11.10 -13.00 -7.18
CA ALA A 38 11.71 -14.22 -6.69
C ALA A 38 11.73 -14.31 -5.16
N ASP A 39 11.79 -13.18 -4.46
CA ASP A 39 11.82 -13.11 -2.99
C ASP A 39 10.44 -12.87 -2.38
N CYS A 40 9.38 -12.90 -3.20
CA CYS A 40 8.01 -12.77 -2.72
C CYS A 40 7.46 -14.12 -2.24
N PHE A 41 7.74 -14.46 -0.99
CA PHE A 41 7.26 -15.67 -0.33
C PHE A 41 5.86 -15.49 0.28
N ASP A 42 5.20 -16.59 0.64
CA ASP A 42 3.84 -16.61 1.19
C ASP A 42 3.66 -15.76 2.47
N SER A 43 4.74 -15.51 3.22
CA SER A 43 4.75 -14.67 4.42
C SER A 43 4.79 -13.17 4.13
N ILE A 44 4.92 -12.77 2.86
CA ILE A 44 5.09 -11.39 2.41
C ILE A 44 3.98 -11.03 1.43
N SER A 45 3.25 -9.95 1.70
CA SER A 45 2.27 -9.43 0.73
C SER A 45 3.00 -8.65 -0.35
N CYS A 46 2.83 -9.04 -1.63
CA CYS A 46 3.41 -8.31 -2.76
C CYS A 46 2.40 -7.97 -3.84
N CYS A 47 2.66 -6.88 -4.56
CA CYS A 47 1.79 -6.37 -5.62
C CYS A 47 2.59 -5.54 -6.65
N LYS A 48 2.03 -5.28 -7.84
CA LYS A 48 2.75 -4.66 -8.98
C LYS A 48 2.47 -3.18 -9.22
N LYS A 49 1.28 -2.70 -8.83
CA LYS A 49 0.85 -1.34 -9.13
C LYS A 49 1.56 -0.35 -8.21
N ASP A 50 1.70 0.89 -8.67
CA ASP A 50 2.29 1.94 -7.84
C ASP A 50 1.54 2.08 -6.51
N LEU A 51 2.30 2.14 -5.42
CA LEU A 51 1.79 2.33 -4.06
C LEU A 51 0.75 1.29 -3.61
N CYS A 52 0.66 0.12 -4.25
CA CYS A 52 -0.33 -0.92 -3.94
C CYS A 52 -0.16 -1.54 -2.54
N ASN A 53 1.00 -1.37 -1.92
CA ASN A 53 1.31 -1.75 -0.54
C ASN A 53 0.99 -0.62 0.47
N SER A 54 0.26 0.41 0.05
CA SER A 54 -0.25 1.44 0.95
C SER A 54 -1.21 0.84 1.97
N GLY A 55 -1.21 1.41 3.17
CA GLY A 55 -2.25 1.05 4.15
C GLY A 55 -3.59 1.54 3.59
N VAL A 56 -4.67 0.83 3.88
CA VAL A 56 -6.02 1.34 3.62
C VAL A 56 -6.11 2.76 4.19
N PRO A 57 -6.63 3.75 3.46
CA PRO A 57 -6.87 5.07 4.04
C PRO A 57 -7.85 4.90 5.20
N THR A 58 -7.35 4.93 6.43
CA THR A 58 -8.11 4.76 7.67
C THR A 58 -8.87 6.04 8.04
N GLY A 59 -9.51 6.67 7.06
CA GLY A 59 -10.25 7.92 7.23
C GLY A 59 -11.69 7.80 6.72
N PRO A 60 -12.71 8.05 7.57
CA PRO A 60 -14.10 8.15 7.14
C PRO A 60 -14.28 9.08 5.93
N SER A 61 -13.46 10.13 5.85
CA SER A 61 -13.46 11.12 4.77
C SER A 61 -13.14 10.53 3.40
N VAL A 62 -12.23 9.56 3.30
CA VAL A 62 -11.87 8.96 2.00
C VAL A 62 -12.97 8.03 1.51
N LEU A 63 -13.62 7.30 2.43
CA LEU A 63 -14.79 6.49 2.11
C LEU A 63 -15.97 7.38 1.65
N LEU A 64 -16.23 8.49 2.34
CA LEU A 64 -17.25 9.46 1.94
C LEU A 64 -16.97 10.06 0.57
N LEU A 65 -15.71 10.44 0.28
CA LEU A 65 -15.33 10.96 -1.04
C LEU A 65 -15.53 9.93 -2.16
N LEU A 66 -15.16 8.68 -1.94
CA LEU A 66 -15.39 7.58 -2.90
C LEU A 66 -16.89 7.35 -3.13
N LEU A 67 -17.69 7.35 -2.07
CA LEU A 67 -19.14 7.25 -2.14
C LEU A 67 -19.74 8.42 -2.94
N SER A 68 -19.33 9.66 -2.66
CA SER A 68 -19.78 10.83 -3.42
C SER A 68 -19.38 10.75 -4.90
N SER A 69 -18.16 10.33 -5.21
CA SER A 69 -17.70 10.14 -6.59
C SER A 69 -18.55 9.09 -7.32
N ALA A 70 -18.84 7.96 -6.68
CA ALA A 70 -19.65 6.90 -7.27
C ALA A 70 -21.09 7.36 -7.55
N VAL A 71 -21.70 8.12 -6.62
CA VAL A 71 -23.03 8.71 -6.79
C VAL A 71 -23.07 9.64 -8.01
N LEU A 72 -22.10 10.55 -8.15
CA LEU A 72 -22.04 11.43 -9.32
C LEU A 72 -21.91 10.65 -10.64
N THR A 73 -21.19 9.53 -10.64
CA THR A 73 -21.01 8.71 -11.85
C THR A 73 -22.30 7.95 -12.27
N ILE A 74 -23.26 7.79 -11.36
CA ILE A 74 -24.53 7.10 -11.63
C ILE A 74 -25.63 8.08 -12.07
N PHE A 75 -25.59 9.31 -11.55
CA PHE A 75 -26.61 10.32 -11.79
C PHE A 75 -26.28 11.31 -12.92
N PHE A 76 -25.05 11.28 -13.44
CA PHE A 76 -24.61 12.04 -14.62
C PHE A 76 -24.16 11.07 -15.72
#